data_AF-A0A3S9SIW4-F1
#
_entry.id   AF-A0A3S9SIW4-F1
#
_cell.length_a   1.000
_cell.length_b   1.000
_cell.length_c   1.000
_cell.angle_alpha   90.00
_cell.angle_beta   90.00
_cell.angle_gamma   90.00
#
_symmetry.space_group_name_H-M   'P 1'
#
loop_
_entity.id
_entity.type
_entity.pdbx_description
1 polymer ?
#
loop_
_entity_poly.entity_id
_entity_poly.type
_entity_poly.pdbx_seq_one_letter_code
_entity_poly.pdbx_strand_id
1 'polypeptide(L)'
;MKTLADLINTADPAWPLIQEWLAEAANPVEVLPRDPAAAEAELVKTQVSTRSVMGAVVYESGGILIDHGWLRILGSGSPRLPRGQGYNEERDIEFFRCTPETWFDLETGEFALFFPNDGHAPLVGQPGQTIRKAVFKIRSTDCRIK
;
A
#
# COMPACT_ATOMS: atom_id res chain seq x y z
N MET A 1 -14.56 17.09 2.72
CA MET A 1 -14.25 15.66 2.51
C MET A 1 -15.54 15.00 2.03
N LYS A 2 -15.49 14.18 0.98
CA LYS A 2 -16.65 13.46 0.42
C LYS A 2 -17.04 12.30 1.33
N THR A 3 -18.33 12.02 1.42
CA THR A 3 -18.87 10.85 2.14
C THR A 3 -18.73 9.58 1.30
N LEU A 4 -18.93 8.41 1.92
CA LEU A 4 -18.95 7.14 1.19
C LEU A 4 -19.99 7.15 0.05
N ALA A 5 -21.20 7.66 0.32
CA ALA A 5 -22.27 7.72 -0.67
C ALA A 5 -21.90 8.59 -1.88
N ASP A 6 -21.13 9.66 -1.67
CA ASP A 6 -20.65 10.53 -2.75
C ASP A 6 -19.57 9.85 -3.63
N LEU A 7 -18.90 8.82 -3.10
CA LEU A 7 -17.81 8.10 -3.76
C LEU A 7 -18.30 6.85 -4.49
N ILE A 8 -19.42 6.26 -4.08
CA ILE A 8 -20.02 5.10 -4.75
C ILE A 8 -20.86 5.59 -5.93
N ASN A 9 -20.40 5.31 -7.15
CA ASN A 9 -21.16 5.50 -8.37
C ASN A 9 -21.92 4.21 -8.72
N THR A 10 -23.25 4.28 -8.72
CA THR A 10 -24.13 3.16 -9.07
C THR A 10 -24.58 3.16 -10.54
N ALA A 11 -24.39 4.27 -11.27
CA ALA A 11 -24.82 4.42 -12.65
C ALA A 11 -23.73 4.02 -13.66
N ASP A 12 -22.47 4.32 -13.34
CA ASP A 12 -21.28 4.11 -14.18
C ASP A 12 -20.06 3.73 -13.31
N PRO A 13 -20.09 2.58 -12.61
CA PRO A 13 -18.92 2.07 -11.90
C PRO A 13 -17.88 1.51 -12.88
N ALA A 14 -16.59 1.66 -12.56
CA ALA A 14 -15.52 1.08 -13.37
C ALA A 14 -15.33 -0.43 -13.17
N TRP A 15 -15.97 -1.03 -12.17
CA TRP A 15 -15.77 -2.46 -11.84
C TRP A 15 -16.13 -3.43 -12.97
N PRO A 16 -17.28 -3.29 -13.67
CA PRO A 16 -17.60 -4.16 -14.81
C PRO A 16 -16.52 -4.14 -15.90
N LEU A 17 -15.99 -2.95 -16.23
CA LEU A 17 -14.88 -2.80 -17.18
C LEU A 17 -13.61 -3.51 -16.70
N ILE A 18 -13.30 -3.43 -15.41
CA ILE A 18 -12.19 -4.18 -14.82
C ILE A 18 -12.45 -5.69 -14.96
N GLN A 19 -13.66 -6.17 -14.66
CA GLN A 19 -14.00 -7.59 -14.78
C GLN A 19 -13.83 -8.11 -16.22
N GLU A 20 -14.19 -7.31 -17.22
CA GLU A 20 -13.94 -7.63 -18.64
C GLU A 20 -12.43 -7.77 -18.89
N TRP A 21 -11.61 -6.81 -18.47
CA TRP A 21 -10.15 -6.90 -18.64
C TRP A 21 -9.53 -8.09 -17.92
N LEU A 22 -10.01 -8.44 -16.73
CA LEU A 22 -9.53 -9.61 -15.99
C LEU A 22 -9.92 -10.92 -16.67
N ALA A 23 -11.08 -10.97 -17.34
CA ALA A 23 -11.53 -12.13 -18.11
C ALA A 23 -10.76 -12.31 -19.42
N GLU A 24 -10.29 -11.23 -20.03
CA GLU A 24 -9.48 -11.23 -21.26
C GLU A 24 -7.97 -11.39 -21.00
N ALA A 25 -7.55 -11.38 -19.73
CA ALA A 25 -6.14 -11.47 -19.37
C ALA A 25 -5.52 -12.80 -19.81
N ALA A 26 -4.38 -12.74 -20.49
CA ALA A 26 -3.63 -13.93 -20.92
C ALA A 26 -2.93 -14.67 -19.75
N ASN A 27 -2.66 -13.97 -18.65
CA ASN A 27 -1.99 -14.51 -17.47
C ASN A 27 -3.01 -14.86 -16.38
N PRO A 28 -2.70 -15.79 -15.45
CA PRO A 28 -3.57 -16.09 -14.32
C PRO A 28 -3.82 -14.85 -13.45
N VAL A 29 -5.09 -14.59 -13.15
CA VAL A 29 -5.54 -13.48 -12.30
C VAL A 29 -6.30 -14.03 -11.11
N GLU A 30 -5.99 -13.53 -9.92
CA GLU A 30 -6.73 -13.80 -8.70
C GLU A 30 -7.18 -12.48 -8.06
N VAL A 31 -8.48 -12.31 -7.90
CA VAL A 31 -9.07 -11.20 -7.12
C VAL A 31 -9.25 -11.66 -5.68
N LEU A 32 -8.54 -11.03 -4.76
CA LEU A 32 -8.62 -11.33 -3.34
C LEU A 32 -9.94 -10.79 -2.77
N PRO A 33 -10.61 -11.54 -1.87
CA PRO A 33 -11.86 -11.11 -1.28
C PRO A 33 -11.67 -9.84 -0.46
N ARG A 34 -12.64 -8.92 -0.53
CA ARG A 34 -12.66 -7.71 0.29
C ARG A 34 -13.34 -7.96 1.63
N ASP A 35 -12.90 -7.21 2.64
CA ASP A 35 -13.71 -6.93 3.82
C ASP A 35 -14.53 -5.65 3.55
N PRO A 36 -15.88 -5.70 3.62
CA PRO A 36 -16.71 -4.55 3.26
C PRO A 36 -16.42 -3.30 4.09
N ALA A 37 -16.24 -3.44 5.41
CA ALA A 37 -16.00 -2.30 6.30
C ALA A 37 -14.64 -1.66 6.03
N ALA A 38 -13.61 -2.48 5.79
CA ALA A 38 -12.29 -1.98 5.40
C ALA A 38 -12.32 -1.29 4.03
N ALA A 39 -13.03 -1.86 3.05
CA ALA A 39 -13.15 -1.27 1.71
C ALA A 39 -13.87 0.09 1.72
N GLU A 40 -14.94 0.22 2.50
CA GLU A 40 -15.64 1.49 2.69
C GLU A 40 -14.73 2.54 3.34
N ALA A 41 -14.04 2.18 4.42
CA ALA A 41 -13.11 3.07 5.12
C ALA A 41 -11.95 3.52 4.20
N GLU A 42 -11.36 2.60 3.43
CA GLU A 42 -10.26 2.91 2.52
C GLU A 42 -10.72 3.74 1.31
N LEU A 43 -11.92 3.51 0.78
CA LEU A 43 -12.47 4.35 -0.29
C LEU A 43 -12.65 5.80 0.20
N VAL A 44 -13.20 5.99 1.41
CA VAL A 44 -13.31 7.32 2.02
C VAL A 44 -11.93 7.92 2.26
N LYS A 45 -10.95 7.17 2.78
CA LYS A 45 -9.60 7.67 3.02
C LYS A 45 -8.91 8.15 1.73
N THR A 46 -9.07 7.42 0.63
CA THR A 46 -8.47 7.77 -0.67
C THR A 46 -9.18 8.92 -1.38
N GLN A 47 -10.43 9.21 -1.02
CA GLN A 47 -11.25 10.28 -1.63
C GLN A 47 -11.45 10.15 -3.16
N VAL A 48 -11.37 8.92 -3.67
CA VAL A 48 -11.54 8.59 -5.09
C VAL A 48 -12.83 7.79 -5.27
N SER A 49 -13.59 8.07 -6.33
CA SER A 49 -14.88 7.42 -6.57
C SER A 49 -14.75 6.08 -7.32
N THR A 50 -15.76 5.21 -7.18
CA THR A 50 -15.85 3.91 -7.88
C THR A 50 -16.10 4.05 -9.38
N ARG A 51 -16.34 5.27 -9.89
CA ARG A 51 -16.30 5.57 -11.33
C ARG A 51 -14.88 5.46 -11.90
N SER A 52 -13.86 5.65 -11.08
CA SER A 52 -12.47 5.46 -11.49
C SER A 52 -12.02 4.02 -11.26
N VAL A 53 -11.07 3.55 -12.07
CA VAL A 53 -10.46 2.22 -11.91
C VAL A 53 -9.85 2.07 -10.52
N MET A 54 -9.12 3.07 -10.04
CA MET A 54 -8.47 3.02 -8.72
C MET A 54 -9.50 2.89 -7.59
N GLY A 55 -10.55 3.71 -7.57
CA GLY A 55 -11.59 3.65 -6.55
C GLY A 55 -12.39 2.34 -6.63
N ALA A 56 -12.67 1.83 -7.82
CA ALA A 56 -13.34 0.54 -8.00
C ALA A 56 -12.49 -0.62 -7.46
N VAL A 57 -11.18 -0.66 -7.77
CA VAL A 57 -10.28 -1.70 -7.23
C VAL A 57 -10.19 -1.64 -5.71
N VAL A 58 -10.09 -0.43 -5.13
CA VAL A 58 -10.09 -0.25 -3.67
C VAL A 58 -11.41 -0.72 -3.05
N TYR A 59 -12.55 -0.42 -3.68
CA TYR A 59 -13.86 -0.72 -3.11
C TYR A 59 -14.29 -2.18 -3.28
N GLU A 60 -13.92 -2.82 -4.38
CA GLU A 60 -14.47 -4.14 -4.77
C GLU A 60 -13.52 -5.32 -4.52
N SER A 61 -12.25 -5.07 -4.18
CA SER A 61 -11.27 -6.14 -3.97
C SER A 61 -10.41 -5.92 -2.73
N GLY A 62 -9.95 -7.00 -2.11
CA GLY A 62 -8.85 -6.96 -1.13
C GLY A 62 -7.48 -6.78 -1.79
N GLY A 63 -7.43 -6.79 -3.13
CA GLY A 63 -6.23 -6.75 -3.96
C GLY A 63 -6.38 -7.68 -5.17
N ILE A 64 -5.56 -7.47 -6.20
CA ILE A 64 -5.51 -8.30 -7.40
C ILE A 64 -4.10 -8.82 -7.56
N LEU A 65 -3.95 -10.14 -7.70
CA LEU A 65 -2.69 -10.81 -7.96
C LEU A 65 -2.69 -11.29 -9.42
N ILE A 66 -1.65 -10.96 -10.16
CA ILE A 66 -1.46 -11.35 -11.55
C ILE A 66 -0.19 -12.19 -11.63
N ASP A 67 -0.25 -13.27 -12.40
CA ASP A 67 0.86 -14.20 -12.64
C ASP A 67 1.50 -14.68 -11.32
N HIS A 68 0.72 -15.44 -10.54
CA HIS A 68 1.14 -15.96 -9.23
C HIS A 68 1.61 -14.89 -8.22
N GLY A 69 1.16 -13.64 -8.41
CA GLY A 69 1.52 -12.51 -7.55
C GLY A 69 2.85 -11.85 -7.92
N TRP A 70 3.34 -12.04 -9.15
CA TRP A 70 4.42 -11.24 -9.71
C TRP A 70 4.02 -9.76 -9.79
N LEU A 71 2.83 -9.48 -10.34
CA LEU A 71 2.23 -8.15 -10.29
C LEU A 71 1.10 -8.14 -9.25
N ARG A 72 1.08 -7.11 -8.41
CA ARG A 72 0.14 -6.95 -7.29
C ARG A 72 -0.50 -5.57 -7.38
N ILE A 73 -1.83 -5.53 -7.48
CA ILE A 73 -2.60 -4.28 -7.48
C ILE A 73 -3.30 -4.19 -6.12
N LEU A 74 -3.04 -3.10 -5.39
CA LEU A 74 -3.54 -2.91 -4.03
C LEU A 74 -5.02 -2.49 -4.02
N GLY A 75 -5.89 -3.35 -3.49
CA GLY A 75 -7.32 -3.09 -3.23
C GLY A 75 -7.52 -2.49 -1.84
N SER A 76 -8.59 -2.83 -1.12
CA SER A 76 -8.84 -2.45 0.29
C SER A 76 -7.86 -3.10 1.29
N GLY A 77 -7.04 -4.04 0.83
CA GLY A 77 -6.21 -4.88 1.67
C GLY A 77 -6.86 -6.21 2.01
N SER A 78 -6.03 -7.23 2.17
CA SER A 78 -6.42 -8.60 2.56
C SER A 78 -5.28 -9.25 3.37
N PRO A 79 -5.49 -10.40 4.04
CA PRO A 79 -4.42 -11.10 4.74
C PRO A 79 -3.21 -11.44 3.84
N ARG A 80 -3.43 -11.64 2.54
CA ARG A 80 -2.39 -11.97 1.54
C ARG A 80 -1.76 -10.75 0.89
N LEU A 81 -2.43 -9.61 0.92
CA LEU A 81 -1.93 -8.33 0.41
C LEU A 81 -2.36 -7.21 1.38
N PRO A 82 -1.71 -7.10 2.55
CA PRO A 82 -2.12 -6.15 3.58
C PRO A 82 -1.78 -4.72 3.17
N ARG A 83 -2.62 -3.76 3.57
CA ARG A 83 -2.29 -2.33 3.52
C ARG A 83 -1.37 -1.93 4.67
N GLY A 84 -0.72 -0.78 4.52
CA GLY A 84 -0.09 -0.08 5.63
C GLY A 84 -1.13 0.34 6.68
N GLN A 85 -0.66 0.63 7.89
CA GLN A 85 -1.51 1.05 9.02
C GLN A 85 -2.00 2.50 8.88
N GLY A 86 -1.70 3.16 7.75
CA GLY A 86 -1.98 4.57 7.50
C GLY A 86 -0.85 5.47 7.96
N TYR A 87 -0.70 6.57 7.23
CA TYR A 87 0.27 7.62 7.53
C TYR A 87 -0.16 8.44 8.76
N ASN A 88 0.79 8.64 9.67
CA ASN A 88 0.65 9.52 10.83
C ASN A 88 1.42 10.83 10.57
N GLU A 89 0.69 11.93 10.39
CA GLU A 89 1.27 13.24 10.07
C GLU A 89 2.16 13.82 11.17
N GLU A 90 1.79 13.65 12.44
CA GLU A 90 2.57 14.18 13.58
C GLU A 90 3.93 13.50 13.73
N ARG A 91 3.99 12.20 13.40
CA ARG A 91 5.18 11.36 13.54
C ARG A 91 5.93 11.13 12.24
N ASP A 92 5.40 11.59 11.11
CA ASP A 92 5.95 11.40 9.76
C ASP A 92 6.34 9.92 9.51
N ILE A 93 5.36 9.02 9.71
CA ILE A 93 5.59 7.56 9.64
C ILE A 93 4.34 6.80 9.20
N GLU A 94 4.55 5.72 8.46
CA GLU A 94 3.57 4.67 8.23
C GLU A 94 4.22 3.30 8.52
N PHE A 95 3.45 2.38 9.10
CA PHE A 95 3.92 1.03 9.39
C PHE A 95 3.30 0.03 8.42
N PHE A 96 4.13 -0.86 7.90
CA PHE A 96 3.73 -1.91 6.96
C PHE A 96 3.87 -3.29 7.60
N ARG A 97 2.99 -4.21 7.23
CA ARG A 97 3.08 -5.63 7.59
C ARG A 97 3.54 -6.42 6.38
N CYS A 98 4.84 -6.35 6.08
CA CYS A 98 5.45 -7.09 4.98
C CYS A 98 6.77 -7.72 5.41
N THR A 99 7.23 -8.70 4.64
CA THR A 99 8.58 -9.25 4.76
C THR A 99 9.58 -8.32 4.07
N PRO A 100 10.80 -8.13 4.61
CA PRO A 100 11.84 -7.36 3.92
C PRO A 100 12.22 -8.04 2.60
N GLU A 101 12.30 -7.27 1.51
CA GLU A 101 12.75 -7.77 0.22
C GLU A 101 14.28 -7.79 0.10
N THR A 102 14.95 -6.85 0.77
CA THR A 102 16.41 -6.71 0.74
C THR A 102 16.96 -6.52 2.15
N TRP A 103 18.14 -7.09 2.39
CA TRP A 103 18.88 -6.97 3.64
C TRP A 103 20.23 -6.30 3.39
N PHE A 104 20.61 -5.40 4.29
CA PHE A 104 21.91 -4.74 4.28
C PHE A 104 22.53 -4.87 5.67
N ASP A 105 23.73 -5.43 5.74
CA ASP A 105 24.57 -5.36 6.93
C ASP A 105 25.38 -4.07 6.84
N LEU A 106 25.33 -3.25 7.90
CA LEU A 106 26.07 -1.99 7.98
C LEU A 106 27.17 -2.09 9.02
N GLU A 107 28.39 -1.81 8.59
CA GLU A 107 29.57 -1.75 9.44
C GLU A 107 29.78 -0.35 10.04
N THR A 108 30.68 -0.27 11.01
CA THR A 108 31.01 1.03 11.63
C THR A 108 31.62 1.98 10.60
N GLY A 109 30.95 3.12 10.38
CA GLY A 109 31.35 4.14 9.40
C GLY A 109 30.50 4.13 8.12
N GLU A 110 29.68 3.11 7.93
CA GLU A 110 28.72 3.04 6.83
C GLU A 110 27.39 3.70 7.19
N PHE A 111 26.63 4.09 6.17
CA PHE A 111 25.30 4.65 6.34
C PHE A 111 24.37 4.19 5.22
N ALA A 112 23.08 4.11 5.53
CA ALA A 112 22.02 3.94 4.55
C ALA A 112 21.20 5.23 4.45
N LEU A 113 20.77 5.57 3.24
CA LEU A 113 19.84 6.65 2.96
C LEU A 113 18.50 6.05 2.55
N PHE A 114 17.43 6.47 3.21
CA PHE A 114 16.06 6.06 2.89
C PHE A 114 15.26 7.28 2.48
N PHE A 115 14.61 7.21 1.31
CA PHE A 115 13.66 8.22 0.83
C PHE A 115 12.28 8.00 1.46
N PRO A 116 11.34 8.96 1.36
CA PRO A 116 10.05 8.89 2.08
C PRO A 116 9.23 7.62 1.84
N ASN A 117 9.38 6.98 0.68
CA ASN A 117 8.62 5.78 0.30
C ASN A 117 9.42 4.48 0.50
N ASP A 118 10.67 4.55 0.98
CA ASP A 118 11.49 3.36 1.22
C ASP A 118 11.15 2.79 2.59
N GLY A 119 10.28 1.77 2.61
CA GLY A 119 9.99 1.01 3.82
C GLY A 119 11.25 0.31 4.35
N HIS A 120 11.58 0.51 5.62
CA HIS A 120 12.78 -0.06 6.22
C HIS A 120 12.57 -0.46 7.69
N ALA A 121 13.26 -1.52 8.10
CA ALA A 121 13.21 -2.07 9.45
C ALA A 121 14.62 -2.05 10.07
N PRO A 122 15.00 -0.96 10.79
CA PRO A 122 16.34 -0.86 11.35
C PRO A 122 16.48 -1.64 12.67
N LEU A 123 17.72 -1.73 13.18
CA LEU A 123 18.06 -2.39 14.46
C LEU A 123 17.86 -3.91 14.46
N VAL A 124 17.96 -4.56 13.30
CA VAL A 124 18.07 -6.02 13.25
C VAL A 124 19.52 -6.39 13.56
N GLY A 125 19.73 -7.27 14.53
CA GLY A 125 21.05 -7.70 14.99
C GLY A 125 20.99 -9.03 15.73
N GLN A 126 22.15 -9.51 16.19
CA GLN A 126 22.23 -10.77 16.91
C GLN A 126 21.71 -10.65 18.35
N PRO A 127 21.16 -11.74 18.94
CA PRO A 127 20.74 -11.73 20.33
C PRO A 127 21.87 -11.29 21.28
N GLY A 128 21.59 -10.31 22.14
CA GLY A 128 22.57 -9.78 23.10
C GLY A 128 23.56 -8.75 22.54
N GLN A 129 23.53 -8.48 21.22
CA GLN A 129 24.35 -7.45 20.60
C GLN A 129 23.86 -6.05 21.00
N THR A 130 24.79 -5.19 21.44
CA THR A 130 24.49 -3.76 21.62
C THR A 130 24.82 -3.01 20.34
N ILE A 131 23.79 -2.40 19.73
CA ILE A 131 23.94 -1.55 18.54
C ILE A 131 23.81 -0.09 18.97
N ARG A 132 24.75 0.75 18.53
CA ARG A 132 24.64 2.21 18.63
C ARG A 132 24.53 2.80 17.24
N LYS A 133 23.57 3.69 17.03
CA LYS A 133 23.37 4.38 15.75
C LYS A 133 22.93 5.83 15.95
N ALA A 134 23.10 6.63 14.92
CA ALA A 134 22.47 7.92 14.78
C ALA A 134 21.46 7.86 13.62
N VAL A 135 20.37 8.62 13.72
CA VAL A 135 19.41 8.82 12.62
C VAL A 135 19.30 10.31 12.39
N PHE A 136 19.66 10.75 11.18
CA PHE A 136 19.54 12.13 10.76
C PHE A 136 18.27 12.29 9.93
N LYS A 137 17.38 13.19 10.35
CA LYS A 137 16.15 13.51 9.62
C LYS A 137 16.38 14.77 8.81
N ILE A 138 16.31 14.64 7.49
CA ILE A 138 16.55 15.73 6.54
C ILE A 138 15.21 16.05 5.86
N ARG A 139 14.80 17.32 5.90
CA ARG A 139 13.59 17.78 5.21
C ARG A 139 13.80 17.76 3.71
N SER A 140 12.92 17.10 2.96
CA SER A 140 12.87 17.24 1.50
C SER A 140 12.19 18.56 1.12
N THR A 141 12.77 19.30 0.17
CA THR A 141 12.19 20.54 -0.38
C THR A 141 11.13 20.29 -1.44
N ASP A 142 11.07 19.07 -2.00
CA ASP A 142 10.13 18.66 -3.03
C ASP A 142 9.05 17.74 -2.46
N CYS A 143 8.12 18.29 -1.68
CA CYS A 143 6.88 17.59 -1.35
C CYS A 143 5.76 18.14 -2.24
N ARG A 144 5.63 17.60 -3.46
CA ARG A 144 4.41 17.71 -4.25
C ARG A 144 3.68 16.37 -4.21
N ILE A 145 3.14 16.04 -3.05
CA ILE A 145 1.95 15.20 -3.03
C ILE A 145 0.80 16.14 -3.42
N LYS A 146 0.48 16.18 -4.71
CA LYS A 146 -0.76 16.79 -5.21
C LYS A 146 -1.86 15.74 -5.21
#